data_AF-A0A6M7TLK9-F1
#
_entry.id   AF-A0A6M7TLK9-F1
#
_cell.length_a   1.000
_cell.length_b   1.000
_cell.length_c   1.000
_cell.angle_alpha   90.00
_cell.angle_beta   90.00
_cell.angle_gamma   90.00
#
_symmetry.space_group_name_H-M   'P 1'
#
loop_
_entity.id
_entity.type
_entity.pdbx_description
1 polymer ?
#
loop_
_entity_poly.entity_id
_entity_poly.type
_entity_poly.pdbx_seq_one_letter_code
_entity_poly.pdbx_strand_id
1 'polypeptide(L)'
;MHQCLALASGDLQQAECRRLSLELDSFAAEVRACRICVENPVGRPLPHEPRPVLRPSSSARILIASQAPGTKVHLSGMPFTDASGDRLRSWLGVSTDEFYDIEKFAIVPMGFCFPGQDAKGGDLPPRRECAPAWRAPLMALMPRIDLVLTIGIYAQSWHMGAARRPSLTETVMDWRAIWENSVGAKVLPLPHPSWRNSGWLKQNPWFEMDLLPFLRSEIRYRLG
;
A
#
# COMPACT_ATOMS: atom_id res chain seq x y z
N MET A 1 11.04 -37.24 -22.93
CA MET A 1 12.40 -36.67 -22.89
C MET A 1 12.26 -35.19 -22.56
N HIS A 2 12.66 -34.64 -21.42
CA HIS A 2 13.45 -35.13 -20.31
C HIS A 2 12.86 -34.53 -19.02
N GLN A 3 12.60 -35.41 -18.06
CA GLN A 3 12.79 -35.11 -16.66
C GLN A 3 14.21 -34.53 -16.50
N CYS A 4 14.35 -33.33 -15.97
CA CYS A 4 15.63 -32.85 -15.46
C CYS A 4 15.43 -31.88 -14.29
N LEU A 5 15.76 -32.43 -13.12
CA LEU A 5 16.35 -31.80 -11.93
C LEU A 5 15.50 -30.74 -11.22
N ALA A 6 14.87 -31.05 -10.09
CA ALA A 6 15.43 -31.44 -8.79
C ALA A 6 15.14 -30.29 -7.84
N LEU A 7 14.35 -30.62 -6.81
CA LEU A 7 14.32 -30.00 -5.50
C LEU A 7 15.54 -29.10 -5.27
N ALA A 8 15.39 -27.79 -5.48
CA ALA A 8 16.25 -26.85 -4.76
C ALA A 8 15.96 -27.15 -3.29
N SER A 9 16.91 -27.82 -2.63
CA SER A 9 16.88 -28.17 -1.22
C SER A 9 16.34 -26.99 -0.42
N GLY A 10 15.47 -27.25 0.57
CA GLY A 10 14.84 -26.20 1.39
C GLY A 10 15.83 -25.15 1.90
N ASP A 11 17.08 -25.54 2.12
CA ASP A 11 18.19 -24.67 2.50
C ASP A 11 18.52 -23.57 1.47
N LEU A 12 18.47 -23.85 0.16
CA LEU A 12 18.75 -22.85 -0.88
C LEU A 12 17.60 -21.82 -1.00
N GLN A 13 16.34 -22.28 -0.92
CA GLN A 13 15.19 -21.38 -0.88
C GLN A 13 15.15 -20.54 0.40
N GLN A 14 15.53 -21.12 1.53
CA GLN A 14 15.61 -20.41 2.81
C GLN A 14 16.75 -19.38 2.80
N ALA A 15 17.90 -19.71 2.24
CA ALA A 15 19.01 -18.77 2.06
C ALA A 15 18.63 -17.59 1.15
N GLU A 16 17.91 -17.84 0.07
CA GLU A 16 17.42 -16.78 -0.83
C GLU A 16 16.38 -15.88 -0.17
N CYS A 17 15.40 -16.46 0.54
CA CYS A 17 14.42 -15.68 1.31
C CYS A 17 15.12 -14.79 2.36
N ARG A 18 16.13 -15.33 3.04
CA ARG A 18 16.92 -14.58 4.02
C ARG A 18 17.70 -13.44 3.38
N ARG A 19 18.32 -13.69 2.23
CA ARG A 19 19.04 -12.65 1.46
C ARG A 19 18.10 -11.51 1.08
N LEU A 20 16.95 -11.81 0.49
CA LEU A 20 15.96 -10.80 0.08
C LEU A 20 15.45 -9.98 1.29
N SER A 21 15.23 -10.62 2.43
CA SER A 21 14.85 -9.93 3.67
C SER A 21 15.92 -8.93 4.10
N LEU A 22 17.21 -9.33 4.09
CA LEU A 22 18.31 -8.45 4.47
C LEU A 22 18.51 -7.28 3.49
N GLU A 23 18.40 -7.56 2.19
CA GLU A 23 18.46 -6.52 1.14
C GLU A 23 17.32 -5.51 1.31
N LEU A 24 16.10 -6.00 1.57
CA LEU A 24 14.95 -5.14 1.82
C LEU A 24 15.09 -4.32 3.09
N ASP A 25 15.60 -4.90 4.18
CA ASP A 25 15.81 -4.18 5.44
C ASP A 25 16.84 -3.06 5.28
N SER A 26 17.94 -3.33 4.57
CA SER A 26 18.95 -2.33 4.22
C SER A 26 18.35 -1.20 3.39
N PHE A 27 17.63 -1.54 2.31
CA PHE A 27 17.01 -0.54 1.44
C PHE A 27 15.92 0.26 2.15
N ALA A 28 15.14 -0.38 3.03
CA ALA A 28 14.15 0.30 3.84
C ALA A 28 14.80 1.26 4.85
N ALA A 29 16.01 0.98 5.35
CA ALA A 29 16.76 1.92 6.18
C ALA A 29 17.20 3.17 5.38
N GLU A 30 17.64 3.01 4.14
CA GLU A 30 17.94 4.13 3.23
C GLU A 30 16.69 4.99 2.96
N VAL A 31 15.56 4.34 2.67
CA VAL A 31 14.28 5.03 2.47
C VAL A 31 13.85 5.79 3.73
N ARG A 32 14.07 5.22 4.92
CA ARG A 32 13.78 5.89 6.21
C ARG A 32 14.70 7.07 6.50
N ALA A 33 15.90 7.08 5.95
CA ALA A 33 16.83 8.20 6.02
C ALA A 33 16.58 9.25 4.91
N CYS A 34 15.62 9.05 4.01
CA CYS A 34 15.35 9.96 2.89
C CYS A 34 14.97 11.38 3.35
N ARG A 35 15.64 12.38 2.77
CA ARG A 35 15.40 13.82 3.02
C ARG A 35 15.07 14.63 1.77
N ILE A 36 14.78 13.99 0.64
CA ILE A 36 14.50 14.67 -0.65
C ILE A 36 13.47 15.81 -0.50
N CYS A 37 12.41 15.60 0.27
CA CYS A 37 11.32 16.57 0.45
C CYS A 37 11.71 17.86 1.20
N VAL A 38 12.90 17.93 1.79
CA VAL A 38 13.45 19.15 2.40
C VAL A 38 14.72 19.64 1.70
N GLU A 39 15.56 18.73 1.22
CA GLU A 39 16.85 19.08 0.61
C GLU A 39 16.75 19.38 -0.89
N ASN A 40 16.00 18.56 -1.64
CA ASN A 40 15.86 18.68 -3.10
C ASN A 40 14.40 18.45 -3.55
N PRO A 41 13.42 19.21 -3.03
CA PRO A 41 12.00 18.96 -3.26
C PRO A 41 11.56 19.34 -4.67
N VAL A 42 10.50 18.67 -5.15
CA VAL A 42 9.68 19.21 -6.24
C VAL A 42 8.70 20.23 -5.65
N GLY A 43 9.00 21.52 -5.80
CA GLY A 43 8.23 22.61 -5.22
C GLY A 43 8.83 23.11 -3.91
N ARG A 44 7.99 23.49 -2.94
CA ARG A 44 8.49 24.02 -1.66
C ARG A 44 8.98 22.88 -0.75
N PRO A 45 10.07 23.11 0.02
CA PRO A 45 10.48 22.21 1.10
C PRO A 45 9.34 21.99 2.11
N LEU A 46 9.31 20.81 2.72
CA LEU A 46 8.43 20.59 3.87
C LEU A 46 8.84 21.52 5.03
N PRO A 47 7.88 22.06 5.80
CA PRO A 47 8.15 22.96 6.91
C PRO A 47 8.52 22.22 8.21
N HIS A 48 8.67 20.89 8.17
CA HIS A 48 8.95 20.03 9.32
C HIS A 48 9.95 18.94 8.93
N GLU A 49 10.53 18.26 9.93
CA GLU A 49 11.47 17.17 9.68
C GLU A 49 10.81 16.03 8.88
N PRO A 50 11.50 15.48 7.86
CA PRO A 50 11.06 14.28 7.18
C PRO A 50 10.96 13.10 8.15
N ARG A 51 9.86 12.36 8.05
CA ARG A 51 9.71 11.06 8.72
C ARG A 51 9.09 10.08 7.74
N PRO A 52 9.91 9.39 6.92
CA PRO A 52 9.40 8.36 6.01
C PRO A 52 8.79 7.20 6.81
N VAL A 53 7.50 6.94 6.62
CA VAL A 53 6.75 5.90 7.31
C VAL A 53 6.29 4.84 6.30
N LEU A 54 6.85 3.64 6.44
CA LEU A 54 6.55 2.46 5.63
C LEU A 54 6.91 1.17 6.39
N ARG A 55 6.20 0.09 6.05
CA ARG A 55 6.49 -1.29 6.48
C ARG A 55 6.54 -2.21 5.26
N PRO A 56 7.65 -2.27 4.52
CA PRO A 56 7.76 -3.22 3.44
C PRO A 56 7.94 -4.65 4.00
N SER A 57 7.73 -5.65 3.16
CA SER A 57 7.98 -7.05 3.52
C SER A 57 8.34 -7.87 2.29
N SER A 58 9.38 -8.69 2.42
CA SER A 58 9.81 -9.62 1.38
C SER A 58 8.95 -10.89 1.32
N SER A 59 8.13 -11.15 2.34
CA SER A 59 7.34 -12.37 2.49
C SER A 59 5.83 -12.17 2.44
N ALA A 60 5.34 -10.96 2.73
CA ALA A 60 3.93 -10.62 2.67
C ALA A 60 3.35 -10.90 1.27
N ARG A 61 2.08 -11.31 1.26
CA ARG A 61 1.30 -11.51 0.02
C ARG A 61 0.43 -10.31 -0.32
N ILE A 62 0.12 -9.47 0.68
CA ILE A 62 -0.80 -8.34 0.54
C ILE A 62 -0.03 -7.03 0.69
N LEU A 63 -0.14 -6.15 -0.31
CA LEU A 63 0.37 -4.79 -0.28
C LEU A 63 -0.78 -3.79 -0.08
N ILE A 64 -0.67 -2.97 0.96
CA ILE A 64 -1.48 -1.77 1.15
C ILE A 64 -0.76 -0.58 0.54
N ALA A 65 -1.24 -0.12 -0.62
CA ALA A 65 -0.76 1.07 -1.30
C ALA A 65 -1.73 2.23 -1.09
N SER A 66 -1.39 3.17 -0.21
CA SER A 66 -2.23 4.35 0.11
C SER A 66 -1.55 5.67 -0.26
N GLN A 67 -2.14 6.81 0.09
CA GLN A 67 -1.65 8.14 -0.33
C GLN A 67 -0.35 8.52 0.38
N ALA A 68 -0.44 9.01 1.62
CA ALA A 68 0.69 9.43 2.45
C ALA A 68 0.27 9.41 3.94
N PRO A 69 1.22 9.46 4.89
CA PRO A 69 0.92 9.68 6.30
C PRO A 69 0.11 10.94 6.56
N GLY A 70 -0.85 10.87 7.47
CA GLY A 70 -1.46 12.05 8.11
C GLY A 70 -0.71 12.47 9.38
N THR A 71 -1.18 13.51 10.06
CA THR A 71 -0.53 14.08 11.26
C THR A 71 -0.28 13.04 12.37
N LYS A 72 -1.27 12.18 12.67
CA LYS A 72 -1.12 11.16 13.71
C LYS A 72 -0.05 10.12 13.36
N VAL A 73 0.02 9.71 12.09
CA VAL A 73 1.03 8.78 11.58
C VAL A 73 2.41 9.44 11.57
N HIS A 74 2.50 10.73 11.25
CA HIS A 74 3.75 11.47 11.35
C HIS A 74 4.28 11.54 12.79
N LEU A 75 3.40 11.71 13.78
CA LEU A 75 3.78 11.75 15.19
C LEU A 75 4.10 10.35 15.76
N SER A 76 3.35 9.31 15.37
CA SER A 76 3.58 7.95 15.87
C SER A 76 4.74 7.24 15.15
N GLY A 77 4.98 7.57 13.88
CA GLY A 77 5.87 6.81 12.99
C GLY A 77 5.29 5.49 12.50
N MET A 78 4.00 5.27 12.73
CA MET A 78 3.35 3.99 12.54
C MET A 78 2.15 4.14 11.58
N PRO A 79 2.12 3.43 10.43
CA PRO A 79 1.03 3.55 9.47
C PRO A 79 -0.33 3.27 10.11
N PHE A 80 -1.37 4.00 9.69
CA PHE A 80 -2.77 3.69 10.02
C PHE A 80 -3.07 3.60 11.54
N THR A 81 -2.41 4.44 12.36
CA THR A 81 -2.72 4.60 13.80
C THR A 81 -3.84 5.62 14.08
N ASP A 82 -4.62 5.98 13.07
CA ASP A 82 -5.74 6.90 13.20
C ASP A 82 -7.06 6.22 12.84
N ALA A 83 -8.16 6.97 12.92
CA ALA A 83 -9.50 6.46 12.65
C ALA A 83 -9.67 5.92 11.22
N SER A 84 -8.83 6.35 10.27
CA SER A 84 -8.84 5.78 8.92
C SER A 84 -8.24 4.38 8.90
N GLY A 85 -7.25 4.11 9.76
CA GLY A 85 -6.72 2.79 10.01
C GLY A 85 -7.71 1.84 10.69
N ASP A 86 -8.45 2.32 11.68
CA ASP A 86 -9.51 1.53 12.33
C ASP A 86 -10.57 1.10 11.32
N ARG A 87 -11.00 2.03 10.47
CA ARG A 87 -11.95 1.74 9.39
C ARG A 87 -11.38 0.77 8.37
N LEU A 88 -10.11 0.92 7.98
CA LEU A 88 -9.47 0.00 7.03
C LEU A 88 -9.40 -1.42 7.60
N ARG A 89 -8.98 -1.59 8.86
CA ARG A 89 -8.97 -2.92 9.52
C ARG A 89 -10.36 -3.55 9.55
N SER A 90 -11.40 -2.75 9.82
CA SER A 90 -12.80 -3.19 9.76
C SER A 90 -13.22 -3.63 8.35
N TRP A 91 -12.83 -2.89 7.31
CA TRP A 91 -13.08 -3.28 5.91
C TRP A 91 -12.40 -4.59 5.56
N LEU A 92 -11.13 -4.73 5.90
CA LEU A 92 -10.34 -5.95 5.67
C LEU A 92 -10.81 -7.13 6.53
N GLY A 93 -11.53 -6.85 7.62
CA GLY A 93 -12.01 -7.87 8.55
C GLY A 93 -10.88 -8.55 9.33
N VAL A 94 -9.85 -7.78 9.71
CA VAL A 94 -8.64 -8.30 10.39
C VAL A 94 -8.41 -7.63 11.74
N SER A 95 -7.70 -8.32 12.63
CA SER A 95 -7.25 -7.76 13.90
C SER A 95 -6.11 -6.75 13.71
N THR A 96 -5.81 -5.99 14.77
CA THR A 96 -4.63 -5.11 14.80
C THR A 96 -3.33 -5.90 14.63
N ASP A 97 -3.21 -7.05 15.27
CA ASP A 97 -2.01 -7.90 15.20
C ASP A 97 -1.83 -8.47 13.79
N GLU A 98 -2.90 -8.97 13.17
CA GLU A 98 -2.87 -9.43 11.78
C GLU A 98 -2.46 -8.30 10.83
N PHE A 99 -3.00 -7.08 11.02
CA PHE A 99 -2.73 -5.94 10.15
C PHE A 99 -1.29 -5.44 10.20
N TYR A 100 -0.63 -5.56 11.36
CA TYR A 100 0.74 -5.08 11.57
C TYR A 100 1.82 -6.18 11.51
N ASP A 101 1.41 -7.42 11.30
CA ASP A 101 2.29 -8.54 11.01
C ASP A 101 2.90 -8.39 9.61
N ILE A 102 4.21 -8.20 9.57
CA ILE A 102 4.95 -7.97 8.32
C ILE A 102 5.00 -9.23 7.45
N GLU A 103 4.76 -10.42 7.99
CA GLU A 103 4.67 -11.64 7.18
C GLU A 103 3.34 -11.72 6.41
N LYS A 104 2.34 -10.90 6.80
CA LYS A 104 1.00 -10.87 6.21
C LYS A 104 0.79 -9.66 5.31
N PHE A 105 1.14 -8.47 5.80
CA PHE A 105 0.91 -7.20 5.11
C PHE A 105 2.21 -6.40 4.95
N ALA A 106 2.46 -5.97 3.71
CA ALA A 106 3.32 -4.83 3.43
C ALA A 106 2.48 -3.54 3.39
N ILE A 107 2.95 -2.47 4.00
CA ILE A 107 2.31 -1.14 3.97
C ILE A 107 3.29 -0.14 3.37
N VAL A 108 3.07 0.23 2.11
CA VAL A 108 3.93 1.16 1.37
C VAL A 108 3.06 2.21 0.68
N PRO A 109 2.89 3.41 1.29
CA PRO A 109 2.13 4.50 0.67
C PRO A 109 2.85 5.11 -0.54
N MET A 110 2.19 5.99 -1.30
CA MET A 110 2.79 6.66 -2.46
C MET A 110 3.76 7.78 -2.06
N GLY A 111 3.48 8.46 -0.95
CA GLY A 111 4.38 9.39 -0.27
C GLY A 111 4.70 8.87 1.13
N PHE A 112 5.96 8.94 1.55
CA PHE A 112 6.37 8.40 2.86
C PHE A 112 6.37 9.43 3.99
N CYS A 113 6.38 10.72 3.69
CA CYS A 113 6.29 11.78 4.69
C CYS A 113 4.91 12.41 4.69
N PHE A 114 4.49 12.94 5.84
CA PHE A 114 3.31 13.79 5.92
C PHE A 114 3.53 15.04 5.06
N PRO A 115 2.61 15.34 4.11
CA PRO A 115 2.81 16.42 3.17
C PRO A 115 2.34 17.78 3.69
N GLY A 116 1.81 17.85 4.91
CA GLY A 116 1.10 19.01 5.46
C GLY A 116 -0.41 18.95 5.24
N GLN A 117 -1.11 20.00 5.65
CA GLN A 117 -2.57 20.13 5.52
C GLN A 117 -2.98 21.35 4.72
N ASP A 118 -4.12 21.25 4.04
CA ASP A 118 -4.83 22.39 3.47
C ASP A 118 -5.48 23.25 4.56
N ALA A 119 -5.99 24.43 4.17
CA ALA A 119 -6.65 25.36 5.09
C ALA A 119 -7.93 24.79 5.75
N LYS A 120 -8.46 23.66 5.26
CA LYS A 120 -9.63 22.96 5.78
C LYS A 120 -9.24 21.73 6.61
N GLY A 121 -7.96 21.58 6.97
CA GLY A 121 -7.44 20.47 7.76
C GLY A 121 -7.40 19.13 7.02
N GLY A 122 -7.38 19.14 5.69
CA GLY A 122 -7.21 17.95 4.87
C GLY A 122 -5.76 17.72 4.54
N ASP A 123 -5.29 16.49 4.66
CA ASP A 123 -3.92 16.16 4.30
C ASP A 123 -3.69 16.44 2.81
N LEU A 124 -2.57 17.09 2.50
CA LEU A 124 -2.17 17.40 1.14
C LEU A 124 -1.86 16.12 0.34
N PRO A 125 -1.80 16.20 -1.01
CA PRO A 125 -1.34 15.09 -1.84
C PRO A 125 0.06 14.56 -1.45
N PRO A 126 0.36 13.27 -1.74
CA PRO A 126 1.72 12.77 -1.60
C PRO A 126 2.71 13.58 -2.42
N ARG A 127 3.93 13.74 -1.89
CA ARG A 127 5.05 14.41 -2.56
C ARG A 127 5.36 13.73 -3.90
N ARG A 128 5.46 14.53 -4.97
CA ARG A 128 5.59 14.05 -6.37
C ARG A 128 6.92 13.33 -6.62
N GLU A 129 7.95 13.74 -5.90
CA GLU A 129 9.30 13.17 -5.92
C GLU A 129 9.38 11.77 -5.28
N CYS A 130 8.44 11.41 -4.40
CA CYS A 130 8.59 10.24 -3.53
C CYS A 130 8.44 8.92 -4.27
N ALA A 131 7.35 8.73 -5.02
CA ALA A 131 7.10 7.48 -5.72
C ALA A 131 8.15 7.19 -6.82
N PRO A 132 8.54 8.16 -7.68
CA PRO A 132 9.61 7.94 -8.66
C PRO A 132 10.95 7.53 -8.04
N ALA A 133 11.29 8.07 -6.87
CA ALA A 133 12.57 7.78 -6.21
C ALA A 133 12.63 6.35 -5.63
N TRP A 134 11.52 5.83 -5.10
CA TRP A 134 11.59 4.67 -4.21
C TRP A 134 10.67 3.49 -4.59
N ARG A 135 9.61 3.74 -5.38
CA ARG A 135 8.54 2.74 -5.51
C ARG A 135 8.97 1.50 -6.27
N ALA A 136 9.62 1.66 -7.42
CA ALA A 136 10.02 0.52 -8.25
C ALA A 136 11.04 -0.40 -7.54
N PRO A 137 12.13 0.10 -6.92
CA PRO A 137 13.05 -0.74 -6.16
C PRO A 137 12.39 -1.45 -4.98
N LEU A 138 11.49 -0.79 -4.23
CA LEU A 138 10.72 -1.44 -3.16
C LEU A 138 9.89 -2.60 -3.70
N MET A 139 9.17 -2.42 -4.81
CA MET A 139 8.36 -3.49 -5.39
C MET A 139 9.21 -4.68 -5.83
N ALA A 140 10.41 -4.45 -6.37
CA ALA A 140 11.33 -5.52 -6.78
C ALA A 140 11.80 -6.38 -5.59
N LEU A 141 11.94 -5.79 -4.40
CA LEU A 141 12.33 -6.46 -3.17
C LEU A 141 11.16 -7.09 -2.40
N MET A 142 9.93 -7.00 -2.93
CA MET A 142 8.73 -7.62 -2.37
C MET A 142 8.06 -8.60 -3.35
N PRO A 143 8.77 -9.63 -3.84
CA PRO A 143 8.31 -10.48 -4.95
C PRO A 143 7.12 -11.38 -4.61
N ARG A 144 6.81 -11.54 -3.31
CA ARG A 144 5.72 -12.41 -2.84
C ARG A 144 4.33 -11.74 -2.87
N ILE A 145 4.28 -10.44 -3.14
CA ILE A 145 3.03 -9.70 -3.24
C ILE A 145 2.22 -10.20 -4.44
N ASP A 146 1.06 -10.77 -4.16
CA ASP A 146 0.11 -11.25 -5.17
C ASP A 146 -1.25 -10.51 -5.10
N LEU A 147 -1.41 -9.59 -4.14
CA LEU A 147 -2.53 -8.66 -4.03
C LEU A 147 -2.06 -7.25 -3.66
N VAL A 148 -2.43 -6.27 -4.48
CA VAL A 148 -2.21 -4.85 -4.24
C VAL A 148 -3.55 -4.15 -4.01
N LEU A 149 -3.76 -3.67 -2.79
CA LEU A 149 -4.88 -2.81 -2.43
C LEU A 149 -4.52 -1.36 -2.75
N THR A 150 -5.16 -0.78 -3.77
CA THR A 150 -4.89 0.60 -4.20
C THR A 150 -5.90 1.57 -3.59
N ILE A 151 -5.47 2.24 -2.52
CA ILE A 151 -6.31 3.10 -1.70
C ILE A 151 -6.20 4.55 -2.16
N GLY A 152 -7.23 5.01 -2.87
CA GLY A 152 -7.33 6.37 -3.39
C GLY A 152 -6.57 6.63 -4.70
N ILE A 153 -6.83 7.79 -5.29
CA ILE A 153 -6.48 8.08 -6.69
C ILE A 153 -4.97 8.00 -6.98
N TYR A 154 -4.10 8.36 -6.04
CA TYR A 154 -2.64 8.34 -6.27
C TYR A 154 -2.11 6.91 -6.38
N ALA A 155 -2.57 6.01 -5.51
CA ALA A 155 -2.20 4.60 -5.58
C ALA A 155 -2.79 3.94 -6.84
N GLN A 156 -4.06 4.23 -7.14
CA GLN A 156 -4.72 3.73 -8.35
C GLN A 156 -4.01 4.19 -9.62
N SER A 157 -3.64 5.47 -9.71
CA SER A 157 -2.95 6.01 -10.89
C SER A 157 -1.59 5.36 -11.13
N TRP A 158 -0.86 5.02 -10.07
CA TRP A 158 0.44 4.35 -10.20
C TRP A 158 0.30 2.88 -10.60
N HIS A 159 -0.52 2.11 -9.87
CA HIS A 159 -0.55 0.65 -10.02
C HIS A 159 -1.45 0.16 -11.15
N MET A 160 -2.38 0.97 -11.63
CA MET A 160 -3.38 0.51 -12.61
C MET A 160 -3.11 1.03 -14.02
N GLY A 161 -2.36 2.12 -14.18
CA GLY A 161 -2.10 2.72 -15.49
C GLY A 161 -3.37 2.89 -16.31
N ALA A 162 -3.42 2.25 -17.49
CA ALA A 162 -4.56 2.29 -18.41
C ALA A 162 -5.82 1.59 -17.88
N ALA A 163 -5.74 0.71 -16.88
CA ALA A 163 -6.90 0.05 -16.27
C ALA A 163 -7.69 1.00 -15.35
N ARG A 164 -7.12 2.15 -14.96
CA ARG A 164 -7.83 3.16 -14.16
C ARG A 164 -8.94 3.81 -15.00
N ARG A 165 -10.10 4.02 -14.39
CA ARG A 165 -11.20 4.79 -14.99
C ARG A 165 -11.00 6.30 -14.80
N PRO A 166 -11.79 7.17 -15.45
CA PRO A 166 -11.62 8.63 -15.36
C PRO A 166 -11.73 9.18 -13.93
N SER A 167 -12.60 8.60 -13.10
CA SER A 167 -12.80 9.02 -11.71
C SER A 167 -12.54 7.92 -10.68
N LEU A 168 -12.40 8.33 -9.40
CA LEU A 168 -12.30 7.42 -8.26
C LEU A 168 -13.53 6.48 -8.20
N THR A 169 -14.73 7.05 -8.29
CA THR A 169 -15.98 6.29 -8.18
C THR A 169 -16.07 5.24 -9.28
N GLU A 170 -15.84 5.62 -10.55
CA GLU A 170 -15.88 4.67 -11.66
C GLU A 170 -14.81 3.59 -11.52
N THR A 171 -13.63 3.95 -11.03
CA THR A 171 -12.53 2.99 -10.83
C THR A 171 -12.88 1.97 -9.76
N VAL A 172 -13.44 2.39 -8.63
CA VAL A 172 -13.84 1.47 -7.56
C VAL A 172 -15.09 0.67 -7.96
N MET A 173 -16.03 1.27 -8.69
CA MET A 173 -17.24 0.58 -9.17
C MET A 173 -16.88 -0.58 -10.11
N ASP A 174 -15.85 -0.40 -10.93
CA ASP A 174 -15.39 -1.38 -11.91
C ASP A 174 -14.39 -2.41 -11.34
N TRP A 175 -14.36 -2.58 -10.01
CA TRP A 175 -13.39 -3.43 -9.32
C TRP A 175 -13.33 -4.87 -9.85
N ARG A 176 -14.47 -5.43 -10.30
CA ARG A 176 -14.54 -6.80 -10.85
C ARG A 176 -13.74 -6.92 -12.14
N ALA A 177 -13.96 -6.02 -13.09
CA ALA A 177 -13.23 -6.02 -14.35
C ALA A 177 -11.74 -5.77 -14.13
N ILE A 178 -11.38 -4.87 -13.21
CA ILE A 178 -9.98 -4.61 -12.84
C ILE A 178 -9.33 -5.86 -12.21
N TRP A 179 -10.05 -6.57 -11.33
CA TRP A 179 -9.58 -7.80 -10.72
C TRP A 179 -9.34 -8.92 -11.74
N GLU A 180 -10.30 -9.14 -12.63
CA GLU A 180 -10.26 -10.17 -13.67
C GLU A 180 -9.12 -9.91 -14.65
N ASN A 181 -8.94 -8.65 -15.07
CA ASN A 181 -7.92 -8.25 -16.04
C ASN A 181 -6.54 -7.93 -15.43
N SER A 182 -6.36 -8.10 -14.11
CA SER A 182 -5.05 -7.90 -13.47
C SER A 182 -4.02 -8.89 -14.04
N VAL A 183 -2.91 -8.37 -14.58
CA VAL A 183 -1.77 -9.16 -15.06
C VAL A 183 -0.68 -9.18 -13.98
N GLY A 184 -0.34 -10.36 -13.48
CA GLY A 184 0.58 -10.52 -12.34
C GLY A 184 -0.16 -10.47 -11.00
N ALA A 185 0.27 -9.60 -10.09
CA ALA A 185 -0.42 -9.40 -8.82
C ALA A 185 -1.84 -8.87 -9.05
N LYS A 186 -2.82 -9.41 -8.31
CA LYS A 186 -4.19 -8.92 -8.33
C LYS A 186 -4.24 -7.50 -7.80
N VAL A 187 -5.02 -6.63 -8.44
CA VAL A 187 -5.23 -5.25 -7.99
C VAL A 187 -6.68 -5.07 -7.59
N LEU A 188 -6.90 -4.52 -6.39
CA LEU A 188 -8.24 -4.15 -5.93
C LEU A 188 -8.28 -2.66 -5.55
N PRO A 189 -9.05 -1.83 -6.26
CA PRO A 189 -9.19 -0.40 -5.97
C PRO A 189 -10.13 -0.16 -4.80
N LEU A 190 -9.71 0.69 -3.86
CA LEU A 190 -10.52 1.12 -2.72
C LEU A 190 -10.56 2.65 -2.63
N PRO A 191 -11.67 3.24 -2.15
CA PRO A 191 -11.68 4.63 -1.75
C PRO A 191 -10.81 4.81 -0.48
N HIS A 192 -10.45 6.06 -0.17
CA HIS A 192 -9.74 6.33 1.09
C HIS A 192 -10.67 6.07 2.30
N PRO A 193 -10.20 5.41 3.39
CA PRO A 193 -11.02 5.14 4.58
C PRO A 193 -11.22 6.36 5.50
N SER A 194 -11.09 7.59 4.97
CA SER A 194 -11.27 8.79 5.79
C SER A 194 -12.75 9.10 6.02
N TRP A 195 -13.03 9.83 7.09
CA TRP A 195 -14.38 10.31 7.39
C TRP A 195 -14.98 11.18 6.27
N ARG A 196 -14.13 11.85 5.48
CA ARG A 196 -14.55 12.64 4.30
C ARG A 196 -15.26 11.80 3.25
N ASN A 197 -14.97 10.50 3.16
CA ASN A 197 -15.64 9.58 2.25
C ASN A 197 -16.94 8.96 2.82
N SER A 198 -17.38 9.33 4.03
CA SER A 198 -18.61 8.77 4.61
C SER A 198 -19.87 9.10 3.79
N GLY A 199 -19.92 10.27 3.16
CA GLY A 199 -21.01 10.63 2.24
C GLY A 199 -21.01 9.76 0.98
N TRP A 200 -19.81 9.50 0.42
CA TRP A 200 -19.65 8.61 -0.73
C TRP A 200 -20.10 7.18 -0.42
N LEU A 201 -19.72 6.64 0.75
CA LEU A 201 -20.13 5.28 1.16
C LEU A 201 -21.65 5.14 1.26
N LYS A 202 -22.34 6.14 1.85
CA LYS A 202 -23.81 6.15 1.92
C LYS A 202 -24.49 6.15 0.54
N GLN A 203 -23.88 6.78 -0.45
CA GLN A 203 -24.39 6.83 -1.82
C GLN A 203 -24.02 5.59 -2.64
N ASN A 204 -23.08 4.76 -2.15
CA ASN A 204 -22.54 3.60 -2.86
C ASN A 204 -22.61 2.34 -1.99
N PRO A 205 -23.82 1.88 -1.59
CA PRO A 205 -23.99 0.76 -0.66
C PRO A 205 -23.40 -0.57 -1.18
N TRP A 206 -23.27 -0.71 -2.50
CA TRP A 206 -22.59 -1.85 -3.14
C TRP A 206 -21.14 -2.00 -2.69
N PHE A 207 -20.48 -0.92 -2.23
CA PHE A 207 -19.13 -1.04 -1.69
C PHE A 207 -19.11 -1.96 -0.47
N GLU A 208 -20.06 -1.76 0.46
CA GLU A 208 -20.15 -2.56 1.68
C GLU A 208 -20.83 -3.91 1.44
N MET A 209 -21.81 -3.98 0.53
CA MET A 209 -22.59 -5.19 0.28
C MET A 209 -21.92 -6.19 -0.66
N ASP A 210 -21.08 -5.71 -1.60
CA ASP A 210 -20.48 -6.55 -2.63
C ASP A 210 -18.96 -6.59 -2.53
N LEU A 211 -18.31 -5.42 -2.53
CA LEU A 211 -16.85 -5.34 -2.61
C LEU A 211 -16.22 -5.82 -1.29
N LEU A 212 -16.70 -5.35 -0.13
CA LEU A 212 -16.10 -5.71 1.16
C LEU A 212 -16.17 -7.23 1.47
N PRO A 213 -17.29 -7.95 1.25
CA PRO A 213 -17.32 -9.40 1.41
C PRO A 213 -16.30 -10.12 0.52
N PHE A 214 -16.19 -9.70 -0.75
CA PHE A 214 -15.18 -10.23 -1.67
C PHE A 214 -13.77 -9.97 -1.16
N LEU A 215 -13.45 -8.72 -0.80
CA LEU A 215 -12.17 -8.33 -0.24
C LEU A 215 -11.81 -9.18 0.98
N ARG A 216 -12.73 -9.36 1.93
CA ARG A 216 -12.49 -10.16 3.14
C ARG A 216 -12.17 -11.62 2.81
N SER A 217 -12.85 -12.21 1.83
CA SER A 217 -12.54 -13.56 1.34
C SER A 217 -11.11 -13.64 0.80
N GLU A 218 -10.72 -12.69 -0.05
CA GLU A 218 -9.38 -12.63 -0.64
C GLU A 218 -8.27 -12.36 0.38
N ILE A 219 -8.55 -11.58 1.42
CA ILE A 219 -7.65 -11.37 2.56
C ILE A 219 -7.49 -12.68 3.32
N ARG A 220 -8.59 -13.32 3.73
CA ARG A 220 -8.54 -14.56 4.52
C ARG A 220 -7.76 -15.66 3.79
N TYR A 221 -8.04 -15.89 2.51
CA TYR A 221 -7.28 -16.82 1.67
C TYR A 221 -5.75 -16.61 1.71
N ARG A 222 -5.30 -15.36 1.84
CA ARG A 222 -3.86 -15.02 1.89
C ARG A 222 -3.26 -15.11 3.28
N LEU A 223 -4.07 -14.98 4.33
CA LEU A 223 -3.62 -15.12 5.71
C LEU A 223 -3.50 -16.57 6.16
N GLY A 224 -4.16 -17.50 5.47
CA GLY A 224 -4.27 -18.93 5.82
C GLY A 224 -5.55 -19.21 6.56
#